data_AF-A0A120MYZ3-F1
#
_entry.id   AF-A0A120MYZ3-F1
#
_cell.length_a   1.000
_cell.length_b   1.000
_cell.length_c   1.000
_cell.angle_alpha   90.00
_cell.angle_beta   90.00
_cell.angle_gamma   90.00
#
_symmetry.space_group_name_H-M   'P 1'
#
loop_
_entity.id
_entity.type
_entity.pdbx_description
1 polymer ?
#
loop_
_entity_poly.entity_id
_entity_poly.type
_entity_poly.pdbx_seq_one_letter_code
_entity_poly.pdbx_strand_id
1 'polypeptide(L)'
;MYLQIFCSHLVFIKWLQNHLLKCPFKALTGIDCPGCGFQRSLLEMLQGNWHSSFALYPATIPVILFLLYGIADTFFKLDNSKDIVKKSLFVLTGGIVLISYCVKLWSIYHHYNLSA
;
A
#
# COMPACT_ATOMS: atom_id res chain seq x y z
N MET A 1 -20.83 20.03 -14.43
CA MET A 1 -20.04 18.92 -15.04
C MET A 1 -19.08 18.24 -14.04
N TYR A 2 -18.38 18.97 -13.16
CA TYR A 2 -17.53 18.36 -12.12
C TYR A 2 -18.27 17.49 -11.08
N LEU A 3 -19.54 17.79 -10.80
CA LEU A 3 -20.31 17.13 -9.73
C LEU A 3 -20.71 15.67 -10.05
N GLN A 4 -20.89 15.30 -11.32
CA GLN A 4 -21.20 13.91 -11.71
C GLN A 4 -19.96 13.00 -11.66
N ILE A 5 -18.79 13.51 -12.04
CA ILE A 5 -17.52 12.77 -12.01
C ILE A 5 -17.13 12.40 -10.58
N PHE A 6 -17.33 13.34 -9.63
CA PHE A 6 -17.06 13.10 -8.21
C PHE A 6 -17.96 12.00 -7.62
N CYS A 7 -19.23 11.96 -8.04
CA CYS A 7 -20.19 10.95 -7.59
C CYS A 7 -19.85 9.55 -8.13
N SER A 8 -19.47 9.44 -9.41
CA SER A 8 -19.02 8.18 -10.01
C SER A 8 -17.75 7.64 -9.35
N HIS A 9 -16.82 8.52 -8.98
CA HIS A 9 -15.59 8.14 -8.30
C HIS A 9 -15.86 7.59 -6.88
N LEU A 10 -16.77 8.21 -6.13
CA LEU A 10 -17.18 7.73 -4.79
C LEU A 10 -17.93 6.39 -4.86
N VAL A 11 -18.79 6.18 -5.86
CA VAL A 11 -19.48 4.89 -6.06
C VAL A 11 -18.49 3.78 -6.39
N PHE A 12 -17.49 4.05 -7.24
CA PHE A 12 -16.45 3.09 -7.59
C PHE A 12 -15.57 2.71 -6.38
N ILE A 13 -15.14 3.70 -5.57
CA ILE A 13 -14.39 3.47 -4.32
C ILE A 13 -15.21 2.61 -3.35
N LYS A 14 -16.51 2.90 -3.21
CA LYS A 14 -17.41 2.16 -2.29
C LYS A 14 -17.69 0.73 -2.77
N TRP A 15 -17.79 0.53 -4.09
CA TRP A 15 -17.89 -0.79 -4.70
C TRP A 15 -16.61 -1.59 -4.49
N LEU A 16 -15.44 -0.98 -4.71
CA LEU A 16 -14.14 -1.55 -4.38
C LEU A 16 -14.10 -1.96 -2.91
N GLN A 17 -14.44 -1.07 -1.98
CA GLN A 17 -14.41 -1.37 -0.55
C GLN A 17 -15.27 -2.57 -0.15
N ASN A 18 -16.44 -2.74 -0.79
CA ASN A 18 -17.34 -3.87 -0.55
C ASN A 18 -16.92 -5.16 -1.25
N HIS A 19 -16.20 -5.07 -2.37
CA HIS A 19 -15.72 -6.22 -3.16
C HIS A 19 -14.25 -6.56 -2.91
N LEU A 20 -13.57 -5.77 -2.08
CA LEU A 20 -12.23 -6.05 -1.60
C LEU A 20 -12.28 -7.36 -0.80
N LEU A 21 -11.45 -8.34 -1.18
CA LEU A 21 -11.35 -9.61 -0.46
C LEU A 21 -11.16 -9.32 1.03
N LYS A 22 -12.10 -9.80 1.87
CA LYS A 22 -11.90 -9.85 3.32
C LYS A 22 -10.65 -10.69 3.54
N CYS A 23 -9.55 -10.04 3.90
CA CYS A 23 -8.26 -10.69 4.08
C CYS A 23 -8.42 -11.84 5.08
N PRO A 24 -8.26 -13.12 4.67
CA PRO A 24 -8.43 -14.25 5.58
C PRO A 24 -7.45 -14.17 6.74
N PHE A 25 -6.25 -13.64 6.49
CA PHE A 25 -5.27 -13.32 7.54
C PHE A 25 -5.82 -12.37 8.59
N LYS A 26 -6.55 -11.30 8.23
CA LYS A 26 -7.14 -10.42 9.23
C LYS A 26 -8.21 -11.11 10.08
N ALA A 27 -8.95 -12.04 9.50
CA ALA A 27 -9.93 -12.82 10.25
C ALA A 27 -9.27 -13.82 11.21
N LEU A 28 -8.13 -14.40 10.83
CA LEU A 28 -7.40 -15.41 11.60
C LEU A 28 -6.41 -14.82 12.62
N THR A 29 -5.73 -13.72 12.30
CA THR A 29 -4.64 -13.13 13.10
C THR A 29 -4.90 -11.68 13.52
N GLY A 30 -6.00 -11.06 13.05
CA GLY A 30 -6.30 -9.66 13.33
C GLY A 30 -5.48 -8.65 12.51
N ILE A 31 -4.52 -9.11 11.70
CA ILE A 31 -3.53 -8.24 11.03
C ILE A 31 -3.68 -8.27 9.51
N ASP A 32 -3.55 -7.09 8.91
CA ASP A 32 -3.57 -6.91 7.47
C ASP A 32 -2.25 -7.39 6.82
N CYS A 33 -2.34 -8.27 5.81
CA CYS A 33 -1.19 -8.68 5.00
C CYS A 33 -0.67 -7.49 4.16
N PRO A 34 0.60 -7.50 3.69
CA PRO A 34 1.19 -6.34 3.02
C PRO A 34 0.39 -5.90 1.78
N GLY A 35 -0.22 -6.85 1.06
CA GLY A 35 -1.09 -6.57 -0.07
C GLY A 35 -2.42 -5.91 0.34
N CYS A 36 -3.16 -6.48 1.28
CA CYS A 36 -4.45 -5.93 1.72
C CYS A 36 -4.30 -4.59 2.46
N GLY A 37 -3.21 -4.44 3.22
CA GLY A 37 -2.85 -3.18 3.90
C GLY A 37 -2.51 -2.07 2.91
N PHE A 38 -1.73 -2.37 1.87
CA PHE A 38 -1.46 -1.44 0.78
C PHE A 38 -2.75 -1.02 0.07
N GLN A 39 -3.62 -1.96 -0.28
CA GLN A 39 -4.86 -1.67 -1.00
C GLN A 39 -5.82 -0.77 -0.19
N ARG A 40 -5.92 -0.95 1.13
CA ARG A 40 -6.70 -0.07 2.02
C ARG A 40 -6.05 1.30 2.22
N SER A 41 -4.74 1.34 2.40
CA SER A 41 -4.01 2.59 2.54
C SER A 41 -4.13 3.43 1.26
N LEU A 42 -4.06 2.81 0.08
CA LEU A 42 -4.32 3.46 -1.20
C LEU A 42 -5.77 3.97 -1.30
N LEU A 43 -6.74 3.20 -0.81
CA LEU A 43 -8.16 3.59 -0.80
C LEU A 43 -8.41 4.84 0.08
N GLU A 44 -7.80 4.90 1.27
CA GLU A 44 -7.85 6.07 2.15
C GLU A 44 -7.16 7.28 1.50
N MET A 45 -6.06 7.07 0.78
CA MET A 45 -5.37 8.14 0.05
C MET A 45 -6.23 8.71 -1.07
N LEU A 46 -6.93 7.85 -1.82
CA LEU A 46 -7.89 8.25 -2.87
C LEU A 46 -9.12 8.97 -2.31
N GLN A 47 -9.48 8.71 -1.05
CA GLN A 47 -10.54 9.44 -0.33
C GLN A 47 -10.05 10.78 0.23
N GLY A 48 -8.75 11.08 0.16
CA GLY A 48 -8.13 12.29 0.73
C GLY A 48 -7.73 12.17 2.21
N ASN A 49 -7.84 10.98 2.81
CA ASN A 49 -7.48 10.71 4.19
C ASN A 49 -6.00 10.28 4.32
N TRP A 50 -5.09 11.24 4.16
CA TRP A 50 -3.65 10.99 4.24
C TRP A 50 -3.21 10.42 5.59
N HIS A 51 -3.77 10.92 6.70
CA HIS A 51 -3.40 10.45 8.04
C HIS A 51 -3.80 8.98 8.28
N SER A 52 -5.02 8.59 7.89
CA SER A 52 -5.48 7.20 7.98
C SER A 52 -4.69 6.27 7.06
N SER A 53 -4.34 6.75 5.86
CA SER A 53 -3.51 6.03 4.91
C SER A 53 -2.12 5.70 5.50
N PHE A 54 -1.47 6.65 6.18
CA PHE A 54 -0.18 6.42 6.84
C PHE A 54 -0.26 5.51 8.06
N ALA A 55 -1.31 5.64 8.87
CA ALA A 55 -1.53 4.76 10.02
C ALA A 55 -1.70 3.29 9.60
N LEU A 56 -2.37 3.05 8.46
CA LEU A 56 -2.58 1.70 7.94
C LEU A 56 -1.30 1.08 7.35
N TYR A 57 -0.58 1.84 6.54
CA TYR A 57 0.62 1.34 5.86
C TYR A 57 1.62 2.47 5.56
N PRO A 58 2.63 2.70 6.42
CA PRO A 58 3.63 3.75 6.19
C PRO A 58 4.46 3.49 4.94
N ALA A 59 4.55 2.23 4.51
CA ALA A 59 5.23 1.83 3.27
C ALA A 59 4.44 2.19 1.99
N THR A 60 3.26 2.82 2.09
CA THR A 60 2.52 3.30 0.92
C THR A 60 3.24 4.45 0.20
N ILE A 61 3.88 5.38 0.93
CA ILE A 61 4.64 6.49 0.32
C ILE A 61 5.74 5.99 -0.61
N PRO A 62 6.69 5.14 -0.16
CA PRO A 62 7.78 4.69 -1.02
C PRO A 62 7.27 3.90 -2.23
N VAL A 63 6.20 3.10 -2.07
CA VAL A 63 5.58 2.37 -3.18
C VAL A 63 4.99 3.33 -4.23
N ILE A 64 4.27 4.35 -3.79
CA ILE A 64 3.66 5.34 -4.70
C ILE A 64 4.74 6.19 -5.38
N LEU A 65 5.77 6.60 -4.65
CA LEU A 65 6.89 7.35 -5.20
C LEU A 65 7.62 6.52 -6.27
N PHE A 66 7.81 5.23 -6.04
CA PHE A 66 8.38 4.31 -7.03
C PHE A 66 7.51 4.21 -8.27
N LEU A 67 6.19 4.08 -8.09
CA LEU A 67 5.24 3.95 -9.18
C LEU A 67 5.18 5.23 -10.04
N LEU A 68 5.15 6.41 -9.40
CA LEU A 68 5.23 7.71 -10.07
C LEU A 68 6.55 7.88 -10.83
N TYR A 69 7.67 7.49 -10.22
CA TYR A 69 8.98 7.55 -10.88
C TYR A 69 9.03 6.64 -12.11
N GLY A 70 8.51 5.41 -12.03
CA GLY A 70 8.44 4.49 -13.17
C GLY A 70 7.55 4.99 -14.31
N ILE A 71 6.41 5.60 -13.99
CA ILE A 71 5.54 6.25 -14.98
C ILE A 71 6.26 7.43 -15.63
N ALA A 72 6.84 8.34 -14.85
CA ALA A 72 7.56 9.50 -15.36
C ALA A 72 8.73 9.09 -16.26
N ASP A 73 9.48 8.07 -15.87
CA ASP A 73 10.58 7.50 -16.67
C ASP A 73 10.10 7.00 -18.04
N THR A 74 8.94 6.32 -18.08
CA THR A 74 8.33 5.81 -19.32
C THR A 74 7.86 6.94 -20.24
N PHE A 75 7.21 7.97 -19.69
CA PHE A 75 6.66 9.09 -20.46
C PHE A 75 7.72 10.05 -20.98
N PHE A 76 8.69 10.40 -20.13
CA PHE A 76 9.72 11.35 -20.49
C PHE A 76 10.90 10.72 -21.24
N LYS A 77 10.89 9.38 -21.45
CA LYS A 77 12.02 8.61 -21.98
C LYS A 77 13.31 9.18 -21.41
N LEU A 78 13.43 9.16 -20.09
CA LEU A 78 14.62 9.61 -19.38
C LEU A 78 15.75 8.62 -19.73
N ASP A 79 16.29 8.79 -20.94
CA ASP A 79 17.37 8.04 -21.55
C ASP A 79 18.64 8.37 -20.80
N ASN A 80 18.81 7.71 -19.66
CA ASN A 80 20.01 7.78 -18.88
C ASN A 80 20.10 6.51 -18.06
N SER A 81 21.28 5.90 -18.13
CA SER A 81 21.89 4.80 -17.36
C SER A 81 21.56 4.74 -15.85
N LYS A 82 20.27 4.78 -15.49
CA LYS A 82 19.71 4.92 -14.14
C LYS A 82 19.05 3.63 -13.66
N ASP A 83 19.43 2.49 -14.24
CA ASP A 83 19.04 1.16 -13.75
C ASP A 83 19.40 0.98 -12.28
N ILE A 84 20.47 1.63 -11.83
CA ILE A 84 20.89 1.64 -10.43
C ILE A 84 19.86 2.36 -9.55
N VAL A 85 19.29 3.48 -10.00
CA VAL A 85 18.27 4.23 -9.24
C VAL A 85 16.97 3.43 -9.17
N LYS A 86 16.56 2.81 -10.29
CA LYS A 86 15.37 1.95 -10.33
C LYS A 86 15.54 0.73 -9.42
N LYS A 87 16.68 0.04 -9.50
CA LYS A 87 17.02 -1.10 -8.62
C LYS A 87 17.08 -0.69 -7.16
N SER A 88 17.72 0.44 -6.84
CA SER A 88 17.82 0.96 -5.48
C SER A 88 16.44 1.27 -4.89
N LEU A 89 15.58 1.99 -5.62
CA LEU A 89 14.22 2.26 -5.13
C LEU A 89 13.40 0.98 -4.95
N PHE A 90 13.53 0.00 -5.86
CA PHE A 90 12.82 -1.27 -5.74
C PHE A 90 13.28 -2.05 -4.50
N VAL A 91 14.59 -2.15 -4.28
CA VAL A 91 15.17 -2.83 -3.11
C VAL A 91 14.82 -2.11 -1.81
N LEU A 92 14.87 -0.78 -1.78
CA LEU A 92 14.49 0.01 -0.61
C LEU A 92 13.01 -0.15 -0.29
N THR A 93 12.14 -0.04 -1.30
CA THR A 93 10.69 -0.22 -1.13
C THR A 93 10.36 -1.63 -0.66
N GLY A 94 10.93 -2.65 -1.32
CA GLY A 94 10.79 -4.04 -0.92
C GLY A 94 11.31 -4.29 0.50
N GLY A 95 12.46 -3.72 0.85
CA GLY A 95 13.04 -3.79 2.19
C GLY A 95 12.16 -3.17 3.27
N ILE A 96 11.61 -1.98 3.04
CA ILE A 96 10.69 -1.32 3.99
C ILE A 96 9.42 -2.14 4.19
N VAL A 97 8.87 -2.70 3.11
CA VAL A 97 7.72 -3.60 3.14
C VAL A 97 8.03 -4.86 3.95
N LEU A 98 9.19 -5.46 3.70
CA LEU A 98 9.65 -6.68 4.38
C LEU A 98 9.86 -6.43 5.87
N ILE A 99 10.60 -5.39 6.24
CA ILE A 99 10.88 -5.01 7.62
C ILE A 99 9.58 -4.71 8.38
N SER A 100 8.67 -3.93 7.78
CA SER A 100 7.38 -3.61 8.39
C SER A 100 6.54 -4.87 8.64
N TYR A 101 6.60 -5.84 7.72
CA TYR A 101 5.90 -7.11 7.89
C TYR A 101 6.60 -8.02 8.90
N CYS A 102 7.92 -8.10 8.91
CA CYS A 102 8.69 -8.84 9.91
C CYS A 102 8.36 -8.36 11.33
N VAL A 103 8.28 -7.04 11.56
CA VAL A 103 7.89 -6.47 12.87
C VAL A 103 6.46 -6.90 13.26
N LYS A 104 5.50 -6.82 12.32
CA LYS A 104 4.12 -7.29 12.56
C LYS A 104 4.07 -8.79 12.84
N LEU A 105 4.86 -9.59 12.13
CA LEU A 105 4.92 -11.04 12.30
C LEU A 105 5.55 -11.42 13.65
N TRP A 106 6.57 -10.69 14.09
CA TRP A 106 7.21 -10.89 15.38
C TRP A 106 6.25 -10.54 16.54
N SER A 107 5.47 -9.47 16.39
CA SER A 107 4.39 -9.13 17.32
C SER A 107 3.33 -10.23 17.42
N ILE A 108 2.94 -10.86 16.30
CA ILE A 108 2.03 -12.02 16.31
C ILE A 108 2.65 -13.20 17.04
N TYR A 109 3.89 -13.55 16.70
CA TYR A 109 4.58 -14.69 17.30
C TYR A 109 4.67 -14.54 18.82
N HIS A 110 5.00 -13.34 19.30
CA HIS A 110 5.01 -13.04 20.73
C HIS A 110 3.63 -13.20 21.38
N HIS A 111 2.54 -12.77 20.72
CA HIS A 111 1.19 -12.96 21.23
C HIS A 111 0.76 -14.44 21.28
N TYR A 112 1.11 -15.25 20.27
CA TYR A 112 0.80 -16.68 20.27
C TYR A 112 1.58 -17.43 21.36
N ASN A 113 2.85 -17.07 21.57
CA ASN A 113 3.71 -17.68 22.58
C ASN A 113 3.30 -17.33 24.02
N LEU A 114 2.51 -16.28 24.25
CA LEU A 114 1.94 -15.96 25.56
C LEU A 114 0.60 -16.67 25.84
N SER A 115 0.00 -17.31 24.83
CA SER A 115 -1.29 -18.02 24.93
C SER A 115 -1.16 -19.55 24.89
N ALA A 116 0.07 -20.07 24.86
CA ALA A 116 0.42 -21.49 24.95
C ALA A 116 1.06 -21.78 26.31
#